data_AF-A0A3E0Q265-F1
#
_entry.id   AF-A0A3E0Q265-F1
#
_cell.length_a   1.000
_cell.length_b   1.000
_cell.length_c   1.000
_cell.angle_alpha   90.00
_cell.angle_beta   90.00
_cell.angle_gamma   90.00
#
_symmetry.space_group_name_H-M   'P 1'
#
loop_
_entity.id
_entity.type
_entity.pdbx_description
1 polymer ?
#
loop_
_entity_poly.entity_id
_entity_poly.type
_entity_poly.pdbx_seq_one_letter_code
_entity_poly.pdbx_strand_id
1 'polypeptide(L)'
;MRRIKKQRFRRRKAAKRRGYNSYERRDGTLRTWFSITSYPEYLQSELWKTIRGKVFATKGVTCHCCRKRRATSVHHQEYDYKTLAGESLDHLYPICESCHKRIERNSDGSKVKNFETVQRRFLKLCIRNNSGRDD
;
A
#
# COMPACT_ATOMS: atom_id res chain seq x y z
N MET A 1 -32.89 -0.02 -25.53
CA MET A 1 -32.33 0.88 -24.48
C MET A 1 -31.36 0.24 -23.46
N ARG A 2 -31.28 -1.09 -23.29
CA ARG A 2 -30.39 -1.75 -22.28
C ARG A 2 -28.90 -1.87 -22.67
N ARG A 3 -28.58 -1.89 -23.98
CA ARG A 3 -27.20 -2.06 -24.51
C ARG A 3 -26.32 -0.81 -24.33
N ILE A 4 -26.87 0.40 -24.49
CA ILE A 4 -26.14 1.67 -24.39
C ILE A 4 -25.70 1.98 -22.95
N LYS A 5 -26.54 1.67 -21.94
CA LYS A 5 -26.18 1.83 -20.51
C LYS A 5 -25.05 0.88 -20.08
N LYS A 6 -25.06 -0.38 -20.55
CA LYS A 6 -23.97 -1.36 -20.34
C LYS A 6 -22.64 -0.89 -20.97
N GLN A 7 -22.70 -0.25 -22.13
CA GLN A 7 -21.53 0.28 -22.84
C GLN A 7 -20.92 1.52 -22.13
N ARG A 8 -21.76 2.42 -21.60
CA ARG A 8 -21.31 3.58 -20.78
C ARG A 8 -20.71 3.15 -19.43
N PHE A 9 -21.26 2.12 -18.78
CA PHE A 9 -20.70 1.53 -17.55
C PHE A 9 -19.34 0.86 -17.81
N ARG A 10 -19.22 0.12 -18.92
CA ARG A 10 -17.93 -0.45 -19.37
C ARG A 10 -16.90 0.61 -19.71
N ARG A 11 -17.29 1.72 -20.35
CA ARG A 11 -16.41 2.87 -20.63
C ARG A 11 -15.96 3.61 -19.37
N ARG A 12 -16.83 3.81 -18.36
CA ARG A 12 -16.43 4.36 -17.05
C ARG A 12 -15.46 3.44 -16.30
N LYS A 13 -15.70 2.12 -16.34
CA LYS A 13 -14.78 1.13 -15.76
C LYS A 13 -13.44 1.06 -16.52
N ALA A 14 -13.45 1.26 -17.85
CA ALA A 14 -12.24 1.31 -18.67
C ALA A 14 -11.45 2.63 -18.51
N ALA A 15 -12.13 3.76 -18.36
CA ALA A 15 -11.50 5.05 -18.05
C ALA A 15 -10.92 5.09 -16.62
N LYS A 16 -11.58 4.42 -15.65
CA LYS A 16 -11.04 4.18 -14.30
C LYS A 16 -9.89 3.15 -14.30
N ARG A 17 -9.75 2.36 -15.38
CA ARG A 17 -8.68 1.36 -15.62
C ARG A 17 -7.58 1.88 -16.55
N ARG A 18 -7.60 3.14 -16.97
CA ARG A 18 -6.44 3.74 -17.65
C ARG A 18 -5.33 3.84 -16.61
N GLY A 19 -4.34 2.97 -16.78
CA GLY A 19 -3.24 2.68 -15.87
C GLY A 19 -2.70 3.92 -15.18
N TYR A 20 -3.05 4.04 -13.91
CA TYR A 20 -2.43 4.94 -12.98
C TYR A 20 -1.42 4.10 -12.21
N ASN A 21 -0.14 4.25 -12.53
CA ASN A 21 0.91 3.55 -11.82
C ASN A 21 1.17 4.28 -10.50
N SER A 22 0.73 3.72 -9.39
CA SER A 22 0.96 4.31 -8.06
C SER A 22 2.43 4.57 -7.78
N TYR A 23 3.35 3.83 -8.40
CA TYR A 23 4.79 4.06 -8.23
C TYR A 23 5.29 5.29 -8.99
N GLU A 24 4.80 5.55 -10.20
CA GLU A 24 5.17 6.77 -10.93
C GLU A 24 4.69 8.01 -10.19
N ARG A 25 3.48 7.95 -9.62
CA ARG A 25 2.94 9.07 -8.85
C ARG A 25 3.57 9.23 -7.48
N ARG A 26 3.95 8.13 -6.83
CA ARG A 26 4.81 8.17 -5.65
C ARG A 26 6.08 8.96 -5.97
N ASP A 27 6.80 8.59 -7.02
CA ASP A 27 8.07 9.22 -7.37
C ASP A 27 7.89 10.70 -7.78
N GLY A 28 6.80 11.02 -8.50
CA GLY A 28 6.43 12.40 -8.80
C GLY A 28 6.12 13.24 -7.55
N THR A 29 5.39 12.67 -6.59
CA THR A 29 5.07 13.33 -5.32
C THR A 29 6.33 13.56 -4.49
N LEU A 30 7.21 12.55 -4.41
CA LEU A 30 8.50 12.64 -3.72
C LEU A 30 9.36 13.77 -4.25
N ARG A 31 9.51 13.86 -5.57
CA ARG A 31 10.28 14.92 -6.21
C ARG A 31 9.66 16.30 -6.03
N THR A 32 8.35 16.41 -6.22
CA THR A 32 7.65 17.71 -6.23
C THR A 32 7.56 18.33 -4.85
N TRP A 33 7.26 17.54 -3.83
CA TRP A 33 6.89 18.07 -2.51
C TRP A 33 7.96 17.92 -1.45
N PHE A 34 8.90 16.99 -1.63
CA PHE A 34 9.91 16.66 -0.62
C PHE A 34 11.35 16.80 -1.15
N SER A 35 11.52 17.18 -2.41
CA SER A 35 12.83 17.24 -3.09
C SER A 35 13.63 15.92 -3.01
N ILE A 36 12.93 14.79 -2.87
CA ILE A 36 13.52 13.45 -2.80
C ILE A 36 13.49 12.82 -4.19
N THR A 37 14.64 12.37 -4.67
CA THR A 37 14.83 11.94 -6.06
C THR A 37 14.36 10.51 -6.30
N SER A 38 14.37 9.68 -5.25
CA SER A 38 14.04 8.25 -5.35
C SER A 38 13.34 7.69 -4.11
N TYR A 39 12.60 6.60 -4.30
CA TYR A 39 11.94 5.93 -3.18
C TYR A 39 12.91 5.30 -2.16
N PRO A 40 14.05 4.68 -2.54
CA PRO A 40 15.06 4.25 -1.58
C PRO A 40 15.57 5.39 -0.69
N GLU A 41 15.80 6.57 -1.27
CA GLU A 41 16.20 7.77 -0.52
C GLU A 41 15.10 8.20 0.46
N TYR A 42 13.83 8.20 0.04
CA TYR A 42 12.69 8.45 0.94
C TYR A 42 12.68 7.48 2.12
N LEU A 43 12.89 6.20 1.89
CA LEU A 43 12.92 5.20 2.97
C LEU A 43 14.12 5.35 3.94
N GLN A 44 15.15 6.10 3.56
CA GLN A 44 16.30 6.42 4.41
C GLN A 44 16.17 7.79 5.10
N SER A 45 15.23 8.63 4.66
CA SER A 45 15.01 9.98 5.19
C SER A 45 14.52 10.00 6.65
N GLU A 46 14.82 11.09 7.36
CA GLU A 46 14.28 11.34 8.71
C GLU A 46 12.76 11.48 8.72
N LEU A 47 12.18 11.99 7.63
CA LEU A 47 10.74 12.04 7.43
C LEU A 47 10.12 10.64 7.55
N TRP A 48 10.60 9.68 6.75
CA TRP A 48 10.06 8.33 6.81
C TRP A 48 10.35 7.63 8.14
N LYS A 49 11.53 7.82 8.73
CA LYS A 49 11.85 7.26 10.07
C LYS A 49 10.85 7.76 11.12
N THR A 50 10.53 9.05 11.09
CA THR A 50 9.53 9.68 11.97
C THR A 50 8.14 9.08 11.73
N ILE A 51 7.69 8.99 10.48
CA ILE A 51 6.39 8.41 10.11
C ILE A 51 6.31 6.95 10.57
N ARG A 52 7.36 6.15 10.31
CA ARG A 52 7.45 4.75 10.73
C ARG A 52 7.33 4.61 12.25
N GLY A 53 7.99 5.48 13.01
CA GLY A 53 7.86 5.56 14.46
C GLY A 53 6.41 5.82 14.90
N LYS A 54 5.77 6.84 14.30
CA LYS A 54 4.36 7.18 14.55
C LYS A 54 3.41 6.02 14.27
N VAL A 55 3.62 5.28 13.17
CA VAL A 55 2.82 4.10 12.83
C VAL A 55 2.90 3.03 13.91
N PHE A 56 4.11 2.68 14.37
CA PHE A 56 4.26 1.67 15.42
C PHE A 56 3.76 2.13 16.78
N ALA A 57 3.92 3.42 17.11
CA ALA A 57 3.37 3.99 18.34
C ALA A 57 1.83 3.97 18.34
N THR A 58 1.21 4.31 17.21
CA THR A 58 -0.26 4.44 17.10
C THR A 58 -0.95 3.09 16.89
N LYS A 59 -0.39 2.23 16.03
CA LYS A 59 -1.04 0.97 15.60
C LYS A 59 -0.44 -0.27 16.27
N GLY A 60 0.56 -0.10 17.12
CA GLY A 60 1.27 -1.17 17.81
C GLY A 60 2.26 -1.93 16.92
N VAL A 61 2.96 -2.88 17.54
CA VAL A 61 4.02 -3.69 16.92
C VAL A 61 3.58 -5.11 16.55
N THR A 62 2.27 -5.37 16.52
CA THR A 62 1.72 -6.67 16.09
C THR A 62 1.33 -6.60 14.62
N CYS A 63 1.68 -7.62 13.83
CA CYS A 63 1.38 -7.68 12.41
C CYS A 63 -0.13 -7.55 12.16
N HIS A 64 -0.52 -6.51 11.42
CA HIS A 64 -1.91 -6.23 11.06
C HIS A 64 -2.55 -7.40 10.27
N CYS A 65 -1.78 -8.11 9.45
CA CYS A 65 -2.33 -9.13 8.57
C CYS A 65 -2.57 -10.48 9.26
N CYS A 66 -1.59 -10.97 10.04
CA CYS A 66 -1.68 -12.29 10.65
C CYS A 66 -2.02 -12.27 12.13
N ARG A 67 -1.91 -11.10 12.79
CA ARG A 67 -2.16 -10.89 14.22
C ARG A 67 -1.36 -11.78 15.19
N LYS A 68 -0.36 -12.49 14.69
CA LYS A 68 0.41 -13.50 15.45
C LYS A 68 1.87 -13.14 15.68
N ARG A 69 2.47 -12.38 14.75
CA ARG A 69 3.92 -12.09 14.75
C ARG A 69 4.17 -10.61 14.97
N ARG A 70 5.32 -10.28 15.53
CA ARG A 70 5.81 -8.90 15.59
C ARG A 70 5.95 -8.32 14.18
N ALA A 71 5.46 -7.10 14.00
CA ALA A 71 5.65 -6.32 12.80
C ALA A 71 7.07 -5.75 12.76
N THR A 72 7.72 -5.87 11.61
CA THR A 72 9.10 -5.43 11.38
C THR A 72 9.15 -4.30 10.33
N SER A 73 8.10 -4.19 9.53
CA SER A 73 8.00 -3.30 8.39
C SER A 73 6.65 -2.59 8.38
N VAL A 74 6.57 -1.43 7.72
CA VAL A 74 5.32 -0.74 7.44
C VAL A 74 5.01 -0.88 5.95
N HIS A 75 3.83 -1.41 5.64
CA HIS A 75 3.35 -1.57 4.28
C HIS A 75 2.49 -0.38 3.88
N HIS A 76 2.78 0.19 2.70
CA HIS A 76 1.98 1.24 2.07
C HIS A 76 0.87 0.59 1.25
N GLN A 77 -0.37 0.84 1.62
CA GLN A 77 -1.53 0.50 0.79
C GLN A 77 -1.71 1.52 -0.34
N GLU A 78 -1.46 2.80 -0.07
CA GLU A 78 -1.55 3.91 -1.02
C GLU A 78 -0.31 4.80 -0.86
N TYR A 79 -0.05 5.64 -1.86
CA TYR A 79 1.10 6.56 -1.89
C TYR A 79 0.66 7.99 -2.21
N ASP A 80 -0.50 8.42 -1.71
CA ASP A 80 -0.91 9.82 -1.82
C ASP A 80 -0.04 10.75 -0.95
N TYR A 81 -0.14 12.06 -1.20
CA TYR A 81 0.63 13.06 -0.47
C TYR A 81 0.47 12.94 1.05
N LYS A 82 -0.77 12.82 1.55
CA LYS A 82 -1.04 12.76 2.99
C LYS A 82 -0.36 11.56 3.65
N THR A 83 -0.33 10.44 2.93
CA THR A 83 0.35 9.21 3.36
C THR A 83 1.88 9.37 3.36
N LEU A 84 2.44 9.96 2.30
CA LEU A 84 3.89 10.19 2.17
C LEU A 84 4.42 11.28 3.11
N ALA A 85 3.60 12.28 3.43
CA ALA A 85 3.89 13.32 4.41
C ALA A 85 3.70 12.83 5.86
N GLY A 86 2.98 11.72 6.06
CA GLY A 86 2.60 11.25 7.39
C GLY A 86 1.51 12.08 8.06
N GLU A 87 0.76 12.87 7.29
CA GLU A 87 -0.44 13.59 7.74
C GLU A 87 -1.61 12.63 7.98
N SER A 88 -1.67 11.53 7.22
CA SER A 88 -2.55 10.40 7.50
C SER A 88 -1.72 9.13 7.61
N LEU A 89 -2.06 8.31 8.61
CA LEU A 89 -1.47 6.99 8.80
C LEU A 89 -2.39 5.88 8.28
N ASP A 90 -3.57 6.20 7.73
CA ASP A 90 -4.63 5.22 7.44
C ASP A 90 -4.17 4.15 6.46
N HIS A 91 -3.36 4.53 5.47
CA HIS A 91 -2.82 3.64 4.45
C HIS A 91 -1.46 3.01 4.80
N LEU A 92 -1.03 3.14 6.06
CA LEU A 92 0.23 2.57 6.56
C LEU A 92 -0.06 1.46 7.58
N TYR A 93 0.44 0.26 7.30
CA TYR A 93 0.11 -0.93 8.12
C TYR A 93 1.37 -1.60 8.67
N PRO A 94 1.49 -1.77 10.01
CA PRO A 94 2.58 -2.54 10.59
C PRO A 94 2.39 -4.02 10.24
N ILE A 95 3.36 -4.63 9.56
CA ILE A 95 3.32 -6.04 9.16
C ILE A 95 4.63 -6.76 9.42
N CYS A 96 4.55 -8.07 9.63
CA CYS A 96 5.73 -8.93 9.75
C CYS A 96 6.32 -9.25 8.36
N GLU A 97 7.61 -9.54 8.33
CA GLU A 97 8.34 -9.83 7.09
C GLU A 97 7.72 -10.96 6.25
N SER A 98 7.25 -12.03 6.89
CA SER A 98 6.58 -13.13 6.18
C SER A 98 5.30 -12.70 5.45
N CYS A 99 4.48 -11.83 6.04
CA CYS A 99 3.30 -11.28 5.37
C CYS A 99 3.71 -10.31 4.26
N HIS A 100 4.72 -9.49 4.51
CA HIS A 100 5.25 -8.55 3.52
C HIS A 100 5.75 -9.28 2.27
N LYS A 101 6.54 -10.35 2.42
CA LYS A 101 7.01 -11.18 1.30
C LYS A 101 5.86 -11.81 0.51
N ARG A 102 4.81 -12.31 1.16
CA ARG A 102 3.63 -12.87 0.47
C ARG A 102 2.89 -11.86 -0.39
N ILE A 103 2.89 -10.59 0.02
CA ILE A 103 2.27 -9.50 -0.72
C ILE A 103 3.16 -9.07 -1.88
N GLU A 104 4.44 -8.86 -1.60
CA GLU A 104 5.36 -8.15 -2.47
C GLU A 104 6.22 -9.03 -3.37
N ARG A 105 6.33 -10.33 -3.11
CA ARG A 105 7.18 -11.24 -3.88
C ARG A 105 6.37 -12.33 -4.58
N ASN A 106 6.84 -12.75 -5.74
CA ASN A 106 6.36 -13.94 -6.43
C ASN A 106 6.95 -15.21 -5.79
N SER A 107 6.48 -16.38 -6.24
CA SER A 107 6.96 -17.68 -5.76
C SER A 107 8.45 -17.92 -6.05
N ASP A 108 8.97 -17.33 -7.13
CA ASP A 108 10.39 -17.34 -7.49
C ASP A 108 11.23 -16.33 -6.70
N GLY A 109 10.63 -15.61 -5.75
CA GLY A 109 11.29 -14.58 -4.94
C GLY A 109 11.40 -13.21 -5.60
N SER A 110 11.06 -13.06 -6.89
CA SER A 110 11.08 -11.77 -7.60
C SER A 110 10.07 -10.77 -7.04
N LYS A 111 10.38 -9.47 -7.11
CA LYS A 111 9.48 -8.40 -6.65
C LYS A 111 8.30 -8.25 -7.63
N VAL A 112 7.09 -8.17 -7.09
CA VAL A 112 5.89 -7.85 -7.87
C VAL A 112 5.96 -6.41 -8.35
N LYS A 113 5.99 -6.20 -9.67
CA LYS A 113 6.05 -4.86 -10.28
C LYS A 113 4.68 -4.22 -10.46
N ASN A 114 3.61 -5.02 -10.52
CA ASN A 114 2.25 -4.55 -10.76
C ASN A 114 1.57 -4.17 -9.43
N PHE A 115 1.31 -2.88 -9.22
CA PHE A 115 0.70 -2.38 -7.99
C PHE A 115 -0.70 -2.96 -7.71
N GLU A 116 -1.54 -3.15 -8.74
CA GLU A 116 -2.87 -3.75 -8.57
C GLU A 116 -2.79 -5.19 -8.01
N THR A 117 -1.76 -5.94 -8.41
CA THR A 117 -1.48 -7.27 -7.87
C THR A 117 -1.05 -7.21 -6.41
N VAL A 118 -0.15 -6.28 -6.06
CA VAL A 118 0.26 -6.04 -4.67
C VAL A 118 -0.98 -5.71 -3.81
N GLN A 119 -1.78 -4.75 -4.25
CA GLN A 119 -2.98 -4.29 -3.54
C GLN A 119 -4.00 -5.43 -3.36
N ARG A 120 -4.26 -6.21 -4.41
CA ARG A 120 -5.16 -7.37 -4.32
C ARG A 120 -4.64 -8.41 -3.31
N ARG A 121 -3.33 -8.65 -3.26
CA ARG A 121 -2.72 -9.58 -2.29
C ARG A 121 -2.83 -9.03 -0.87
N PHE A 122 -2.58 -7.74 -0.67
CA PHE A 122 -2.77 -7.06 0.61
C PHE A 122 -4.23 -7.19 1.09
N LEU A 123 -5.21 -6.79 0.27
CA LEU A 123 -6.64 -6.86 0.63
C LEU A 123 -7.07 -8.29 0.98
N LYS A 124 -6.61 -9.28 0.21
CA LYS A 124 -6.89 -10.70 0.49
C LYS A 124 -6.26 -11.17 1.80
N LEU A 125 -5.02 -10.78 2.06
CA LEU A 125 -4.26 -11.28 3.20
C LEU A 125 -4.59 -10.58 4.51
N CYS A 126 -4.81 -9.27 4.47
CA CYS A 126 -4.77 -8.40 5.65
C CYS A 126 -6.15 -7.83 6.02
N ILE A 127 -7.03 -7.61 5.05
CA ILE A 127 -8.35 -7.03 5.30
C ILE A 127 -9.43 -8.12 5.37
N ARG A 128 -9.51 -8.98 4.34
CA ARG A 128 -10.54 -10.03 4.26
C ARG A 128 -10.35 -11.19 5.23
N ASN A 129 -9.11 -11.42 5.70
CA ASN A 129 -8.86 -12.39 6.77
C ASN A 129 -9.12 -11.81 8.17
N ASN A 130 -9.46 -10.52 8.27
CA ASN A 130 -9.73 -9.85 9.55
C ASN A 130 -11.24 -9.80 9.86
N SER A 131 -12.12 -10.13 8.90
CA SER A 131 -13.58 -10.04 9.02
C SER A 131 -14.25 -11.35 9.47
N GLY A 132 -13.66 -12.05 10.44
CA GLY A 132 -14.18 -13.36 10.86
C GLY A 132 -13.77 -13.85 12.25
N ARG A 133 -13.40 -12.94 13.17
CA ARG A 133 -13.13 -13.24 14.59
C ARG A 133 -13.37 -11.97 15.42
N ASP A 134 -14.62 -11.55 15.45
CA ASP A 134 -15.11 -10.80 16.61
C ASP A 134 -15.73 -11.88 17.50
N ASP A 135 -14.98 -12.27 18.54
CA ASP A 135 -15.51 -13.02 19.69
C ASP A 135 -16.25 -12.04 20.61
#